data_AF-A0A1Z3UCM6-F1
#
_entry.id   AF-A0A1Z3UCM6-F1
#
_cell.length_a   1.000
_cell.length_b   1.000
_cell.length_c   1.000
_cell.angle_alpha   90.00
_cell.angle_beta   90.00
_cell.angle_gamma   90.00
#
_symmetry.space_group_name_H-M   'P 1'
#
loop_
_entity.id
_entity.type
_entity.pdbx_description
1 polymer ?
#
loop_
_entity_poly.entity_id
_entity_poly.type
_entity_poly.pdbx_seq_one_letter_code
_entity_poly.pdbx_strand_id
1 'polypeptide(L)'
;MAQSSELASGAGFRFEDQVGGHYLTALLTESYAAGTGDRQVTQVAFQQRDFGEPLDDLIVDAVGLDGEAARLSLQVKSSLTISSATSNTDFRSIVRDSLATLNKVGFKQGVDRYGAVVGVVAKDKAKAIGRLVDMARNSVETSHFDARFAPGGNASQAVRAVLVDIETLVAEFSGGRRSSADIHRFLAHFTLIEFDFQKPATTARPEDLNRLREAIALESAADAPLLWSKICQLVGEASRSAGVFDRRRLVQDLKASTRLRAARSLAPDLQKVSELTTLWIADIENHVSGAHLQRPALRHRLRTSLAEARLIQIRGLPGSGKSVLMRSEVEAELANGPVLFLKHDRLEGGSWATFAKACGLSAVAIADLLVEIGAVGSPLLFIDGVDRIEKEHQGIVLDLVRTIMTSPPSFRRGAAQAAQEREKLRNFATESTGS
;
A
#
# COMPACT_ATOMS: atom_id res chain seq x y z
N MET A 1 -30.35 -7.96 -4.62
CA MET A 1 -30.62 -6.51 -4.67
C MET A 1 -29.75 -5.93 -5.77
N ALA A 2 -30.34 -5.24 -6.73
CA ALA A 2 -29.62 -4.72 -7.89
C ALA A 2 -28.69 -3.58 -7.45
N GLN A 3 -27.39 -3.85 -7.38
CA GLN A 3 -26.38 -2.81 -7.22
C GLN A 3 -26.38 -2.00 -8.52
N SER A 4 -26.72 -0.72 -8.42
CA SER A 4 -27.01 0.17 -9.57
C SER A 4 -25.90 0.11 -10.62
N SER A 5 -26.27 -0.14 -11.88
CA SER A 5 -25.38 -0.25 -13.04
C SER A 5 -24.52 1.01 -13.27
N GLU A 6 -24.91 2.14 -12.68
CA GLU A 6 -24.19 3.43 -12.71
C GLU A 6 -22.87 3.42 -11.90
N LEU A 7 -22.78 2.61 -10.83
CA LEU A 7 -21.57 2.46 -10.03
C LEU A 7 -20.52 1.58 -10.74
N ALA A 8 -20.96 0.63 -11.58
CA ALA A 8 -20.07 -0.20 -12.39
C ALA A 8 -19.58 0.54 -13.64
N SER A 9 -20.37 1.48 -14.19
CA SER A 9 -19.98 2.30 -15.33
C SER A 9 -19.05 3.46 -14.96
N GLY A 10 -18.70 3.66 -13.67
CA GLY A 10 -17.82 4.74 -13.20
C GLY A 10 -18.44 6.14 -13.29
N ALA A 11 -19.71 6.25 -13.71
CA ALA A 11 -20.41 7.50 -13.94
C ALA A 11 -20.85 8.25 -12.67
N GLY A 12 -20.41 7.81 -11.48
CA GLY A 12 -20.79 8.39 -10.19
C GLY A 12 -19.64 8.91 -9.31
N PHE A 13 -18.38 8.78 -9.75
CA PHE A 13 -17.22 9.22 -8.96
C PHE A 13 -16.69 10.56 -9.43
N ARG A 14 -16.28 11.42 -8.49
CA ARG A 14 -15.66 12.71 -8.81
C ARG A 14 -14.29 12.47 -9.46
N PHE A 15 -13.79 13.48 -10.16
CA PHE A 15 -12.47 13.40 -10.80
C PHE A 15 -11.37 13.10 -9.78
N GLU A 16 -11.44 13.74 -8.61
CA GLU A 16 -10.51 13.58 -7.50
C GLU A 16 -10.51 12.14 -6.96
N ASP A 17 -11.69 11.52 -6.87
CA ASP A 17 -11.84 10.14 -6.39
C ASP A 17 -11.16 9.16 -7.36
N GLN A 18 -11.28 9.40 -8.67
CA GLN A 18 -10.65 8.58 -9.71
C GLN A 18 -9.13 8.77 -9.77
N VAL A 19 -8.65 10.01 -9.63
CA VAL A 19 -7.22 10.29 -9.51
C VAL A 19 -6.63 9.60 -8.29
N GLY A 20 -7.27 9.73 -7.11
CA GLY A 20 -6.83 8.99 -5.93
C GLY A 20 -6.86 7.48 -6.13
N GLY A 21 -7.87 6.98 -6.85
CA GLY A 21 -8.02 5.57 -7.17
C GLY A 21 -6.90 5.01 -8.04
N HIS A 22 -6.37 5.83 -8.96
CA HIS A 22 -5.18 5.48 -9.74
C HIS A 22 -3.96 5.23 -8.84
N TYR A 23 -3.69 6.13 -7.88
CA TYR A 23 -2.54 5.97 -6.98
C TYR A 23 -2.75 4.87 -5.93
N LEU A 24 -3.98 4.64 -5.45
CA LEU A 24 -4.28 3.47 -4.61
C LEU A 24 -4.17 2.15 -5.39
N THR A 25 -4.52 2.13 -6.68
CA THR A 25 -4.27 0.98 -7.56
C THR A 25 -2.77 0.73 -7.68
N ALA A 26 -1.96 1.77 -7.85
CA ALA A 26 -0.51 1.63 -7.88
C ALA A 26 0.07 1.07 -6.56
N LEU A 27 -0.41 1.57 -5.42
CA LEU A 27 -0.07 1.07 -4.09
C LEU A 27 -0.44 -0.42 -3.90
N LEU A 28 -1.66 -0.80 -4.32
CA LEU A 28 -2.15 -2.19 -4.24
C LEU A 28 -1.43 -3.15 -5.19
N THR A 29 -0.80 -2.64 -6.24
CA THR A 29 -0.10 -3.48 -7.24
C THR A 29 1.41 -3.41 -7.11
N GLU A 30 1.93 -2.67 -6.13
CA GLU A 30 3.37 -2.40 -5.99
C GLU A 30 3.96 -1.85 -7.29
N SER A 31 3.21 -0.99 -7.96
CA SER A 31 3.58 -0.44 -9.26
C SER A 31 3.95 1.03 -9.21
N TYR A 32 4.47 1.50 -10.33
CA TYR A 32 4.79 2.91 -10.58
C TYR A 32 3.52 3.68 -10.94
N ALA A 33 3.53 4.98 -10.67
CA ALA A 33 2.45 5.89 -11.03
C ALA A 33 2.99 7.16 -11.72
N ALA A 34 2.10 7.88 -12.42
CA ALA A 34 2.46 9.15 -13.04
C ALA A 34 3.11 10.11 -12.01
N GLY A 35 4.18 10.80 -12.41
CA GLY A 35 4.90 11.74 -11.54
C GLY A 35 5.87 11.12 -10.51
N THR A 36 5.89 9.80 -10.35
CA THR A 36 6.81 9.12 -9.41
C THR A 36 8.17 8.73 -10.03
N GLY A 37 8.28 8.77 -11.36
CA GLY A 37 9.47 8.29 -12.08
C GLY A 37 9.64 6.79 -11.92
N ASP A 38 10.88 6.30 -11.83
CA ASP A 38 11.21 4.88 -11.64
C ASP A 38 11.13 4.46 -10.16
N ARG A 39 10.14 5.00 -9.41
CA ARG A 39 9.94 4.73 -7.97
C ARG A 39 8.58 4.12 -7.70
N GLN A 40 8.56 3.03 -6.95
CA GLN A 40 7.35 2.31 -6.59
C GLN A 40 6.55 3.08 -5.54
N VAL A 41 5.23 3.15 -5.68
CA VAL A 41 4.35 3.78 -4.67
C VAL A 41 4.32 2.95 -3.38
N THR A 42 4.49 3.62 -2.24
CA THR A 42 4.53 3.00 -0.90
C THR A 42 3.49 3.56 0.07
N GLN A 43 3.08 4.82 -0.12
CA GLN A 43 2.03 5.45 0.68
C GLN A 43 1.26 6.47 -0.16
N VAL A 44 -0.04 6.61 0.11
CA VAL A 44 -0.91 7.62 -0.50
C VAL A 44 -1.73 8.29 0.60
N ALA A 45 -1.71 9.62 0.66
CA ALA A 45 -2.46 10.40 1.65
C ALA A 45 -3.30 11.48 0.98
N PHE A 46 -4.45 11.80 1.58
CA PHE A 46 -5.43 12.74 1.04
C PHE A 46 -5.67 13.89 2.01
N GLN A 47 -5.89 15.10 1.51
CA GLN A 47 -6.30 16.29 2.27
C GLN A 47 -5.42 16.55 3.52
N GLN A 48 -4.11 16.68 3.32
CA GLN A 48 -3.09 16.74 4.39
C GLN A 48 -2.74 18.16 4.90
N ARG A 49 -3.57 19.18 4.65
CA ARG A 49 -3.27 20.58 5.01
C ARG A 49 -3.09 20.77 6.51
N ASP A 50 -4.00 20.18 7.29
CA ASP A 50 -3.96 20.23 8.76
C ASP A 50 -2.76 19.44 9.34
N PHE A 51 -2.08 18.65 8.50
CA PHE A 51 -0.90 17.86 8.84
C PHE A 51 0.39 18.46 8.24
N GLY A 52 0.35 19.74 7.84
CA GLY A 52 1.53 20.50 7.44
C GLY A 52 1.95 20.32 5.97
N GLU A 53 1.07 19.82 5.11
CA GLU A 53 1.28 19.77 3.67
C GLU A 53 0.60 20.96 2.97
N PRO A 54 1.33 21.90 2.34
CA PRO A 54 0.71 23.03 1.65
C PRO A 54 -0.12 22.62 0.44
N LEU A 55 0.45 21.76 -0.42
CA LEU A 55 -0.29 21.03 -1.45
C LEU A 55 -0.80 19.75 -0.84
N ASP A 56 -2.11 19.66 -0.67
CA ASP A 56 -2.69 18.77 0.30
C ASP A 56 -3.66 17.73 -0.28
N ASP A 57 -4.21 17.95 -1.48
CA ASP A 57 -5.24 17.06 -2.02
C ASP A 57 -4.76 15.62 -2.11
N LEU A 58 -3.51 15.44 -2.55
CA LEU A 58 -2.89 14.14 -2.76
C LEU A 58 -1.38 14.21 -2.49
N ILE A 59 -0.93 13.37 -1.57
CA ILE A 59 0.50 13.12 -1.30
C ILE A 59 0.80 11.67 -1.65
N VAL A 60 1.88 11.45 -2.40
CA VAL A 60 2.32 10.11 -2.78
C VAL A 60 3.78 9.96 -2.38
N ASP A 61 4.05 8.99 -1.50
CA ASP A 61 5.42 8.60 -1.15
C ASP A 61 5.80 7.37 -1.97
N ALA A 62 6.98 7.43 -2.61
CA ALA A 62 7.50 6.39 -3.48
C ALA A 62 8.97 6.10 -3.17
N VAL A 63 9.44 4.90 -3.49
CA VAL A 63 10.82 4.46 -3.23
C VAL A 63 11.48 3.91 -4.50
N GLY A 64 12.73 4.32 -4.75
CA GLY A 64 13.55 3.78 -5.82
C GLY A 64 14.17 2.43 -5.47
N LEU A 65 14.78 1.76 -6.47
CA LEU A 65 15.51 0.50 -6.26
C LEU A 65 16.73 0.65 -5.34
N ASP A 66 17.27 1.86 -5.25
CA ASP A 66 18.35 2.26 -4.35
C ASP A 66 17.87 2.53 -2.91
N GLY A 67 16.57 2.41 -2.64
CA GLY A 67 15.95 2.76 -1.36
C GLY A 67 15.72 4.25 -1.17
N GLU A 68 16.00 5.09 -2.17
CA GLU A 68 15.78 6.53 -2.06
C GLU A 68 14.29 6.86 -2.08
N ALA A 69 13.79 7.34 -0.95
CA ALA A 69 12.41 7.80 -0.82
C ALA A 69 12.21 9.18 -1.46
N ALA A 70 11.13 9.33 -2.22
CA ALA A 70 10.69 10.56 -2.85
C ALA A 70 9.23 10.86 -2.48
N ARG A 71 8.89 12.14 -2.38
CA ARG A 71 7.52 12.62 -2.18
C ARG A 71 7.02 13.40 -3.39
N LEU A 72 5.78 13.15 -3.77
CA LEU A 72 5.03 13.89 -4.77
C LEU A 72 3.81 14.54 -4.10
N SER A 73 3.78 15.88 -4.06
CA SER A 73 2.69 16.66 -3.46
C SER A 73 1.85 17.36 -4.53
N LEU A 74 0.54 17.10 -4.56
CA LEU A 74 -0.32 17.48 -5.69
C LEU A 74 -1.60 18.16 -5.22
N GLN A 75 -1.99 19.21 -5.94
CA GLN A 75 -3.39 19.67 -6.00
C GLN A 75 -4.09 18.93 -7.15
N VAL A 76 -5.34 18.52 -6.95
CA VAL A 76 -6.14 17.86 -8.00
C VAL A 76 -7.22 18.82 -8.47
N LYS A 77 -7.33 19.03 -9.79
CA LYS A 77 -8.32 19.92 -10.41
C LYS A 77 -8.96 19.27 -11.62
N SER A 78 -10.28 19.15 -11.63
CA SER A 78 -11.02 18.68 -12.80
C SER A 78 -10.78 19.54 -14.06
N SER A 79 -10.55 20.84 -13.89
CA SER A 79 -10.15 21.75 -14.95
C SER A 79 -9.16 22.78 -14.42
N LEU A 80 -8.16 23.16 -15.21
CA LEU A 80 -7.17 24.15 -14.85
C LEU A 80 -6.87 25.12 -16.00
N THR A 81 -6.91 26.43 -15.70
CA THR A 81 -6.41 27.47 -16.59
C THR A 81 -5.01 27.89 -16.14
N ILE A 82 -4.04 27.94 -17.05
CA ILE A 82 -2.66 28.35 -16.75
C ILE A 82 -2.49 29.82 -17.12
N SER A 83 -2.60 30.70 -16.11
CA SER A 83 -2.35 32.14 -16.24
C SER A 83 -2.14 32.81 -14.88
N SER A 84 -1.42 33.92 -14.87
CA SER A 84 -1.22 34.76 -13.68
C SER A 84 -2.40 35.69 -13.34
N ALA A 85 -3.50 35.63 -14.12
CA ALA A 85 -4.66 36.51 -13.95
C ALA A 85 -5.20 36.50 -12.51
N THR A 86 -5.52 37.67 -11.96
CA THR A 86 -5.97 37.82 -10.56
C THR A 86 -7.25 37.04 -10.24
N SER A 87 -8.12 36.83 -11.25
CA SER A 87 -9.33 36.02 -11.13
C SER A 87 -9.08 34.50 -11.13
N ASN A 88 -7.88 34.04 -11.51
CA ASN A 88 -7.55 32.61 -11.61
C ASN A 88 -7.06 32.07 -10.26
N THR A 89 -7.99 31.86 -9.34
CA THR A 89 -7.68 31.41 -7.97
C THR A 89 -6.99 30.04 -7.92
N ASP A 90 -7.33 29.13 -8.82
CA ASP A 90 -6.82 27.75 -8.82
C ASP A 90 -5.33 27.67 -9.17
N PHE A 91 -4.90 28.29 -10.27
CA PHE A 91 -3.47 28.23 -10.62
C PHE A 91 -2.61 29.04 -9.65
N ARG A 92 -3.17 30.14 -9.12
CA ARG A 92 -2.52 30.96 -8.10
C ARG A 92 -2.29 30.18 -6.80
N SER A 93 -3.29 29.47 -6.31
CA SER A 93 -3.12 28.63 -5.11
C SER A 93 -2.12 27.50 -5.36
N ILE A 94 -2.16 26.86 -6.54
CA ILE A 94 -1.18 25.82 -6.91
C ILE A 94 0.25 26.37 -6.86
N VAL A 95 0.53 27.54 -7.44
CA VAL A 95 1.88 28.12 -7.42
C VAL A 95 2.30 28.55 -6.02
N ARG A 96 1.40 29.18 -5.26
CA ARG A 96 1.63 29.55 -3.86
C ARG A 96 1.98 28.32 -3.01
N ASP A 97 1.17 27.27 -3.09
CA ASP A 97 1.29 26.08 -2.25
C ASP A 97 2.48 25.23 -2.72
N SER A 98 2.78 25.20 -4.03
CA SER A 98 4.03 24.64 -4.58
C SER A 98 5.28 25.33 -4.01
N LEU A 99 5.27 26.66 -3.94
CA LEU A 99 6.38 27.44 -3.39
C LEU A 99 6.55 27.16 -1.88
N ALA A 100 5.43 27.06 -1.15
CA ALA A 100 5.47 26.67 0.26
C ALA A 100 6.04 25.25 0.43
N THR A 101 5.64 24.29 -0.41
CA THR A 101 6.16 22.91 -0.41
C THR A 101 7.67 22.87 -0.69
N LEU A 102 8.16 23.61 -1.69
CA LEU A 102 9.60 23.71 -2.02
C LEU A 102 10.45 24.20 -0.84
N ASN A 103 9.86 25.03 0.03
CA ASN A 103 10.53 25.65 1.17
C ASN A 103 10.35 24.87 2.48
N LYS A 104 9.67 23.71 2.46
CA LYS A 104 9.55 22.87 3.65
C LYS A 104 10.90 22.35 4.11
N VAL A 105 11.05 22.27 5.43
CA VAL A 105 12.12 21.49 6.05
C VAL A 105 11.94 20.04 5.63
N GLY A 106 13.00 19.43 5.08
CA GLY A 106 13.00 18.05 4.61
C GLY A 106 12.64 17.85 3.13
N PHE A 107 12.33 18.91 2.38
CA PHE A 107 12.16 18.81 0.92
C PHE A 107 13.49 18.39 0.26
N LYS A 108 13.45 17.29 -0.51
CA LYS A 108 14.63 16.72 -1.16
C LYS A 108 14.83 17.27 -2.57
N GLN A 109 15.85 18.11 -2.73
CA GLN A 109 16.29 18.64 -4.03
C GLN A 109 16.63 17.52 -5.00
N GLY A 110 16.34 17.71 -6.30
CA GLY A 110 16.49 16.68 -7.33
C GLY A 110 15.49 15.53 -7.26
N VAL A 111 14.87 15.25 -6.10
CA VAL A 111 14.11 14.02 -5.83
C VAL A 111 12.61 14.29 -5.71
N ASP A 112 12.20 15.15 -4.77
CA ASP A 112 10.79 15.42 -4.50
C ASP A 112 10.16 16.23 -5.63
N ARG A 113 8.85 16.11 -5.81
CA ARG A 113 8.11 16.83 -6.85
C ARG A 113 6.84 17.42 -6.27
N TYR A 114 6.35 18.48 -6.90
CA TYR A 114 5.07 19.07 -6.56
C TYR A 114 4.35 19.63 -7.78
N GLY A 115 3.07 19.89 -7.66
CA GLY A 115 2.32 20.65 -8.66
C GLY A 115 0.86 20.24 -8.71
N ALA A 116 0.38 19.91 -9.91
CA ALA A 116 -1.04 19.64 -10.11
C ALA A 116 -1.34 18.42 -10.99
N VAL A 117 -2.44 17.76 -10.66
CA VAL A 117 -3.14 16.81 -11.53
C VAL A 117 -4.35 17.50 -12.13
N VAL A 118 -4.54 17.38 -13.45
CA VAL A 118 -5.63 18.03 -14.17
C VAL A 118 -6.42 17.09 -15.06
N GLY A 119 -7.73 17.29 -15.15
CA GLY A 119 -8.59 16.60 -16.10
C GLY A 119 -8.66 17.30 -17.45
N VAL A 120 -8.92 18.61 -17.42
CA VAL A 120 -9.04 19.47 -18.59
C VAL A 120 -8.10 20.66 -18.49
N VAL A 121 -7.29 20.86 -19.51
CA VAL A 121 -6.39 22.02 -19.65
C VAL A 121 -6.22 22.35 -21.13
N ALA A 122 -5.98 23.62 -21.46
CA ALA A 122 -5.70 24.04 -22.82
C ALA A 122 -4.42 23.36 -23.33
N LYS A 123 -4.51 22.55 -24.40
CA LYS A 123 -3.41 21.73 -24.93
C LYS A 123 -2.12 22.51 -25.18
N ASP A 124 -2.20 23.72 -25.71
CA ASP A 124 -1.01 24.54 -26.01
C ASP A 124 -0.33 25.03 -24.74
N LYS A 125 -1.11 25.36 -23.70
CA LYS A 125 -0.58 25.74 -22.38
C LYS A 125 0.04 24.53 -21.65
N ALA A 126 -0.60 23.37 -21.71
CA ALA A 126 -0.06 22.13 -21.16
C ALA A 126 1.27 21.71 -21.81
N LYS A 127 1.35 21.80 -23.15
CA LYS A 127 2.61 21.59 -23.89
C LYS A 127 3.68 22.62 -23.52
N ALA A 128 3.30 23.89 -23.37
CA ALA A 128 4.24 24.95 -23.04
C ALA A 128 4.82 24.79 -21.62
N ILE A 129 3.99 24.46 -20.63
CA ILE A 129 4.46 24.21 -19.25
C ILE A 129 5.29 22.93 -19.16
N GLY A 130 4.90 21.86 -19.86
CA GLY A 130 5.70 20.63 -19.94
C GLY A 130 7.11 20.91 -20.49
N ARG A 131 7.20 21.62 -21.63
CA ARG A 131 8.49 22.03 -22.20
C ARG A 131 9.30 22.93 -21.27
N LEU A 132 8.66 23.85 -20.55
CA LEU A 132 9.33 24.74 -19.59
C LEU A 132 9.99 23.94 -18.46
N VAL A 133 9.24 23.01 -17.87
CA VAL A 133 9.70 22.12 -16.80
C VAL A 133 10.81 21.19 -17.30
N ASP A 134 10.68 20.65 -18.51
CA ASP A 134 11.72 19.81 -19.14
C ASP A 134 13.01 20.61 -19.38
N MET A 135 12.90 21.86 -19.85
CA MET A 135 14.06 22.75 -20.01
C MET A 135 14.77 23.00 -18.68
N ALA A 136 14.03 23.21 -17.59
CA ALA A 136 14.60 23.34 -16.25
C ALA A 136 15.30 22.05 -15.80
N ARG A 137 14.62 20.90 -15.87
CA ARG A 137 15.21 19.60 -15.46
C ARG A 137 16.44 19.19 -16.26
N ASN A 138 16.51 19.59 -17.53
CA ASN A 138 17.64 19.31 -18.43
C ASN A 138 18.68 20.45 -18.46
N SER A 139 18.69 21.30 -17.44
CA SER A 139 19.71 22.33 -17.23
C SER A 139 20.35 22.11 -15.86
N VAL A 140 21.61 21.66 -15.84
CA VAL A 140 22.34 21.45 -14.58
C VAL A 140 22.58 22.79 -13.86
N GLU A 141 23.00 23.79 -14.63
CA GLU A 141 23.29 25.14 -14.14
C GLU A 141 22.22 26.13 -14.59
N THR A 142 21.93 27.12 -13.73
CA THR A 142 20.97 28.19 -14.04
C THR A 142 21.35 29.00 -15.27
N SER A 143 22.64 29.20 -15.53
CA SER A 143 23.11 29.89 -16.74
C SER A 143 22.73 29.16 -18.03
N HIS A 144 22.72 27.82 -18.02
CA HIS A 144 22.26 27.02 -19.15
C HIS A 144 20.74 27.13 -19.32
N PHE A 145 19.99 27.16 -18.22
CA PHE A 145 18.55 27.42 -18.26
C PHE A 145 18.25 28.81 -18.86
N ASP A 146 18.93 29.86 -18.37
CA ASP A 146 18.79 31.24 -18.84
C ASP A 146 19.10 31.39 -20.33
N ALA A 147 20.14 30.70 -20.82
CA ALA A 147 20.54 30.74 -22.23
C ALA A 147 19.42 30.28 -23.18
N ARG A 148 18.50 29.40 -22.73
CA ARG A 148 17.34 28.97 -23.52
C ARG A 148 16.36 30.11 -23.81
N PHE A 149 16.35 31.13 -22.95
CA PHE A 149 15.47 32.31 -23.03
C PHE A 149 16.21 33.57 -23.52
N ALA A 150 17.53 33.55 -23.66
CA ALA A 150 18.29 34.64 -24.26
C ALA A 150 17.96 34.84 -25.76
N PRO A 151 18.37 35.98 -26.38
CA PRO A 151 18.33 36.13 -27.83
C PRO A 151 19.08 34.99 -28.53
N GLY A 152 18.44 34.34 -29.51
CA GLY A 152 18.98 33.15 -30.17
C GLY A 152 18.75 31.82 -29.42
N GLY A 153 18.16 31.87 -28.22
CA GLY A 153 17.74 30.68 -27.47
C GLY A 153 16.55 29.96 -28.08
N ASN A 154 16.33 28.71 -27.68
CA ASN A 154 15.34 27.81 -28.27
C ASN A 154 13.95 27.83 -27.60
N ALA A 155 13.71 28.69 -26.60
CA ALA A 155 12.39 28.83 -25.97
C ALA A 155 11.39 29.55 -26.89
N SER A 156 10.26 28.89 -27.17
CA SER A 156 9.18 29.48 -27.97
C SER A 156 8.43 30.58 -27.22
N GLN A 157 7.67 31.41 -27.95
CA GLN A 157 6.86 32.47 -27.35
C GLN A 157 5.83 31.92 -26.34
N ALA A 158 5.24 30.75 -26.61
CA ALA A 158 4.29 30.12 -25.70
C ALA A 158 4.95 29.69 -24.38
N VAL A 159 6.17 29.13 -24.44
CA VAL A 159 6.97 28.75 -23.25
C VAL A 159 7.36 30.00 -22.46
N ARG A 160 7.81 31.06 -23.15
CA ARG A 160 8.12 32.37 -22.54
C ARG A 160 6.92 32.97 -21.81
N ALA A 161 5.73 32.91 -22.41
CA ALA A 161 4.51 33.43 -21.78
C ALA A 161 4.16 32.68 -20.49
N VAL A 162 4.29 31.35 -20.47
CA VAL A 162 4.07 30.55 -19.24
C VAL A 162 5.14 30.84 -18.18
N LEU A 163 6.40 31.03 -18.58
CA LEU A 163 7.45 31.44 -17.65
C LEU A 163 7.10 32.77 -16.97
N VAL A 164 6.67 33.78 -17.75
CA VAL A 164 6.25 35.09 -17.21
C VAL A 164 5.07 34.94 -16.24
N ASP A 165 4.08 34.10 -16.58
CA ASP A 165 2.95 33.80 -15.69
C ASP A 165 3.45 33.24 -14.34
N ILE A 166 4.38 32.28 -14.35
CA ILE A 166 4.94 31.67 -13.14
C ILE A 166 5.82 32.66 -12.36
N GLU A 167 6.70 33.40 -13.02
CA GLU A 167 7.56 34.41 -12.39
C GLU A 167 6.74 35.48 -11.66
N THR A 168 5.63 35.92 -12.28
CA THR A 168 4.71 36.89 -11.70
C THR A 168 4.12 36.36 -10.39
N LEU A 169 3.62 35.12 -10.40
CA LEU A 169 3.00 34.49 -9.22
C LEU A 169 4.03 34.16 -8.14
N VAL A 170 5.19 33.64 -8.51
CA VAL A 170 6.28 33.36 -7.56
C VAL A 170 6.73 34.66 -6.90
N ALA A 171 6.90 35.75 -7.65
CA ALA A 171 7.28 37.05 -7.10
C ALA A 171 6.23 37.58 -6.12
N GLU A 172 4.95 37.45 -6.45
CA GLU A 172 3.84 37.86 -5.58
C GLU A 172 3.86 37.12 -4.24
N PHE A 173 3.86 35.79 -4.25
CA PHE A 173 3.80 34.98 -3.02
C PHE A 173 5.12 34.97 -2.23
N SER A 174 6.18 35.50 -2.83
CA SER A 174 7.49 35.66 -2.23
C SER A 174 7.73 37.01 -1.57
N GLY A 175 6.84 37.99 -1.78
CA GLY A 175 7.06 39.37 -1.36
C GLY A 175 8.09 40.14 -2.20
N GLY A 176 8.36 39.72 -3.44
CA GLY A 176 9.29 40.40 -4.33
C GLY A 176 9.88 39.50 -5.43
N ARG A 177 10.56 40.13 -6.40
CA ARG A 177 11.20 39.43 -7.53
C ARG A 177 12.22 38.41 -7.03
N ARG A 178 12.16 37.20 -7.56
CA ARG A 178 13.10 36.11 -7.28
C ARG A 178 14.25 36.07 -8.28
N SER A 179 15.36 35.46 -7.86
CA SER A 179 16.51 35.25 -8.73
C SER A 179 16.18 34.21 -9.80
N SER A 180 16.92 34.21 -10.92
CA SER A 180 16.73 33.14 -11.91
C SER A 180 17.01 31.76 -11.31
N ALA A 181 17.95 31.65 -10.36
CA ALA A 181 18.24 30.40 -9.68
C ALA A 181 17.04 29.87 -8.88
N ASP A 182 16.27 30.74 -8.23
CA ASP A 182 15.06 30.36 -7.51
C ASP A 182 13.95 29.88 -8.46
N ILE A 183 13.76 30.58 -9.59
CA ILE A 183 12.78 30.20 -10.62
C ILE A 183 13.16 28.87 -11.28
N HIS A 184 14.44 28.71 -11.62
CA HIS A 184 14.98 27.48 -12.17
C HIS A 184 14.76 26.30 -11.21
N ARG A 185 15.10 26.47 -9.93
CA ARG A 185 14.84 25.49 -8.87
C ARG A 185 13.35 25.17 -8.77
N PHE A 186 12.48 26.19 -8.76
CA PHE A 186 11.03 25.99 -8.68
C PHE A 186 10.51 25.14 -9.85
N LEU A 187 10.93 25.44 -11.07
CA LEU A 187 10.49 24.77 -12.28
C LEU A 187 11.05 23.35 -12.43
N ALA A 188 12.27 23.09 -11.96
CA ALA A 188 12.86 21.75 -11.99
C ALA A 188 12.04 20.73 -11.18
N HIS A 189 11.37 21.19 -10.13
CA HIS A 189 10.56 20.39 -9.23
C HIS A 189 9.06 20.39 -9.53
N PHE A 190 8.56 21.39 -10.24
CA PHE A 190 7.16 21.49 -10.63
C PHE A 190 6.75 20.37 -11.60
N THR A 191 5.53 19.87 -11.50
CA THR A 191 4.95 18.89 -12.44
C THR A 191 3.49 19.19 -12.72
N LEU A 192 3.07 18.94 -13.96
CA LEU A 192 1.67 18.93 -14.37
C LEU A 192 1.36 17.55 -14.93
N ILE A 193 0.42 16.86 -14.30
CA ILE A 193 0.00 15.50 -14.68
C ILE A 193 -1.42 15.59 -15.24
N GLU A 194 -1.64 15.04 -16.44
CA GLU A 194 -2.95 15.01 -17.07
C GLU A 194 -3.57 13.62 -16.96
N PHE A 195 -4.80 13.52 -16.46
CA PHE A 195 -5.60 12.30 -16.54
C PHE A 195 -6.86 12.53 -17.37
N ASP A 196 -7.27 11.52 -18.12
CA ASP A 196 -8.38 11.62 -19.06
C ASP A 196 -9.69 10.99 -18.56
N PHE A 197 -9.82 10.73 -17.25
CA PHE A 197 -10.97 10.10 -16.60
C PHE A 197 -12.34 10.70 -16.96
N GLN A 198 -12.39 12.00 -17.29
CA GLN A 198 -13.63 12.69 -17.66
C GLN A 198 -14.01 12.52 -19.13
N LYS A 199 -13.15 11.93 -19.96
CA LYS A 199 -13.39 11.72 -21.40
C LYS A 199 -14.12 10.39 -21.61
N PRO A 200 -15.10 10.31 -22.54
CA PRO A 200 -15.78 9.06 -22.86
C PRO A 200 -14.84 7.93 -23.31
N ALA A 201 -13.75 8.27 -24.01
CA ALA A 201 -12.72 7.33 -24.45
C ALA A 201 -11.44 7.47 -23.59
N THR A 202 -11.60 7.38 -22.27
CA THR A 202 -10.48 7.38 -21.31
C THR A 202 -9.58 6.16 -21.51
N THR A 203 -8.27 6.38 -21.43
CA THR A 203 -7.23 5.35 -21.43
C THR A 203 -6.81 4.95 -20.02
N ALA A 204 -6.83 5.90 -19.08
CA ALA A 204 -6.40 5.68 -17.69
C ALA A 204 -7.24 4.60 -16.99
N ARG A 205 -8.57 4.64 -17.13
CA ARG A 205 -9.43 3.68 -16.44
C ARG A 205 -9.24 2.23 -16.91
N PRO A 206 -9.22 1.91 -18.22
CA PRO A 206 -8.87 0.57 -18.69
C PRO A 206 -7.51 0.08 -18.20
N GLU A 207 -6.50 0.95 -18.14
CA GLU A 207 -5.17 0.61 -17.58
C GLU A 207 -5.27 0.19 -16.12
N ASP A 208 -5.96 0.98 -15.29
CA ASP A 208 -6.16 0.66 -13.87
C ASP A 208 -6.97 -0.63 -13.67
N LEU A 209 -8.02 -0.85 -14.47
CA LEU A 209 -8.79 -2.09 -14.42
C LEU A 209 -7.93 -3.32 -14.77
N ASN A 210 -7.03 -3.20 -15.76
CA ASN A 210 -6.13 -4.29 -16.10
C ASN A 210 -5.12 -4.58 -14.98
N ARG A 211 -4.56 -3.55 -14.33
CA ARG A 211 -3.69 -3.70 -13.16
C ARG A 211 -4.44 -4.35 -11.99
N LEU A 212 -5.67 -3.91 -11.71
CA LEU A 212 -6.50 -4.51 -10.66
C LEU A 212 -6.85 -5.96 -10.96
N ARG A 213 -7.10 -6.30 -12.23
CA ARG A 213 -7.36 -7.69 -12.64
C ARG A 213 -6.19 -8.61 -12.32
N GLU A 214 -4.96 -8.11 -12.39
CA GLU A 214 -3.76 -8.87 -12.01
C GLU A 214 -3.59 -9.01 -10.48
N ALA A 215 -4.21 -8.13 -9.70
CA ALA A 215 -4.20 -8.12 -8.24
C ALA A 215 -5.32 -8.95 -7.59
N ILE A 216 -6.25 -9.48 -8.38
CA ILE A 216 -7.37 -10.31 -7.91
C ILE A 216 -7.09 -11.78 -8.22
N ALA A 217 -7.59 -12.70 -7.38
CA ALA A 217 -7.52 -14.13 -7.65
C ALA A 217 -8.14 -14.46 -9.01
N LEU A 218 -7.55 -15.41 -9.75
CA LEU A 218 -7.92 -15.71 -11.13
C LEU A 218 -9.41 -16.01 -11.32
N GLU A 219 -10.01 -16.69 -10.34
CA GLU A 219 -11.43 -17.06 -10.28
C GLU A 219 -12.37 -15.85 -10.19
N SER A 220 -11.87 -14.72 -9.68
CA SER A 220 -12.59 -13.47 -9.43
C SER A 220 -12.12 -12.33 -10.36
N ALA A 221 -11.38 -12.62 -11.43
CA ALA A 221 -10.82 -11.59 -12.32
C ALA A 221 -11.89 -10.63 -12.91
N ALA A 222 -13.14 -11.09 -13.02
CA ALA A 222 -14.26 -10.27 -13.48
C ALA A 222 -14.67 -9.16 -12.48
N ASP A 223 -14.21 -9.24 -11.23
CA ASP A 223 -14.56 -8.30 -10.15
C ASP A 223 -13.72 -7.01 -10.17
N ALA A 224 -12.78 -6.86 -11.10
CA ALA A 224 -11.93 -5.67 -11.19
C ALA A 224 -12.72 -4.33 -11.22
N PRO A 225 -13.85 -4.20 -11.95
CA PRO A 225 -14.68 -3.00 -11.89
C PRO A 225 -15.29 -2.75 -10.50
N LEU A 226 -15.68 -3.80 -9.79
CA LEU A 226 -16.23 -3.68 -8.42
C LEU A 226 -15.12 -3.24 -7.45
N LEU A 227 -13.93 -3.81 -7.58
CA LEU A 227 -12.76 -3.42 -6.79
C LEU A 227 -12.39 -1.95 -7.02
N TRP A 228 -12.39 -1.50 -8.28
CA TRP A 228 -12.18 -0.09 -8.63
C TRP A 228 -13.20 0.82 -7.95
N SER A 229 -14.49 0.49 -8.03
CA SER A 229 -15.54 1.28 -7.38
C SER A 229 -15.38 1.34 -5.86
N LYS A 230 -14.94 0.24 -5.24
CA LYS A 230 -14.61 0.22 -3.80
C LYS A 230 -13.41 1.10 -3.48
N ILE A 231 -12.36 1.08 -4.30
CA ILE A 231 -11.18 1.95 -4.15
C ILE A 231 -11.58 3.42 -4.23
N CYS A 232 -12.35 3.83 -5.25
CA CYS A 232 -12.82 5.22 -5.37
C CYS A 232 -13.69 5.64 -4.17
N GLN A 233 -14.52 4.74 -3.63
CA GLN A 233 -15.27 5.00 -2.41
C GLN A 233 -14.33 5.26 -1.21
N LEU A 234 -13.29 4.44 -1.04
CA LEU A 234 -12.29 4.62 0.01
C LEU A 234 -11.56 5.97 -0.11
N VAL A 235 -11.27 6.43 -1.34
CA VAL A 235 -10.69 7.76 -1.57
C VAL A 235 -11.64 8.86 -1.09
N GLY A 236 -12.93 8.78 -1.42
CA GLY A 236 -13.93 9.76 -0.99
C GLY A 236 -14.15 9.79 0.53
N GLU A 237 -14.04 8.64 1.21
CA GLU A 237 -14.06 8.54 2.66
C GLU A 237 -12.79 9.12 3.31
N ALA A 238 -11.62 8.77 2.77
CA ALA A 238 -10.33 9.24 3.27
C ALA A 238 -10.14 10.75 3.06
N SER A 239 -10.59 11.29 1.93
CA SER A 239 -10.53 12.73 1.67
C SER A 239 -11.29 13.54 2.73
N ARG A 240 -12.41 13.03 3.24
CA ARG A 240 -13.19 13.70 4.30
C ARG A 240 -12.54 13.64 5.69
N SER A 241 -11.54 12.79 5.87
CA SER A 241 -10.94 12.47 7.18
C SER A 241 -9.41 12.59 7.18
N ALA A 242 -8.84 13.22 6.16
CA ALA A 242 -7.39 13.33 5.94
C ALA A 242 -6.66 11.97 6.01
N GLY A 243 -7.24 10.95 5.35
CA GLY A 243 -6.79 9.57 5.46
C GLY A 243 -5.46 9.28 4.75
N VAL A 244 -4.67 8.38 5.34
CA VAL A 244 -3.39 7.87 4.83
C VAL A 244 -3.48 6.36 4.60
N PHE A 245 -3.08 5.89 3.43
CA PHE A 245 -2.99 4.47 3.09
C PHE A 245 -1.53 4.07 2.88
N ASP A 246 -1.08 3.09 3.66
CA ASP A 246 -0.07 2.15 3.23
C ASP A 246 -0.76 0.93 2.58
N ARG A 247 0.04 0.04 1.97
CA ARG A 247 -0.49 -1.19 1.37
C ARG A 247 -1.28 -2.01 2.39
N ARG A 248 -0.76 -2.09 3.61
CA ARG A 248 -1.31 -2.91 4.68
C ARG A 248 -2.76 -2.54 4.98
N ARG A 249 -3.02 -1.25 5.25
CA ARG A 249 -4.37 -0.70 5.45
C ARG A 249 -5.25 -0.96 4.23
N LEU A 250 -4.74 -0.68 3.03
CA LEU A 250 -5.52 -0.82 1.80
C LEU A 250 -5.99 -2.27 1.58
N VAL A 251 -5.11 -3.25 1.73
CA VAL A 251 -5.45 -4.68 1.62
C VAL A 251 -6.54 -5.06 2.63
N GLN A 252 -6.52 -4.50 3.84
CA GLN A 252 -7.53 -4.80 4.86
C GLN A 252 -8.91 -4.28 4.49
N ASP A 253 -8.98 -3.07 3.96
CA ASP A 253 -10.24 -2.42 3.59
C ASP A 253 -10.87 -3.10 2.36
N LEU A 254 -10.08 -3.89 1.61
CA LEU A 254 -10.49 -4.56 0.36
C LEU A 254 -10.72 -6.07 0.51
N LYS A 255 -9.99 -6.77 1.39
CA LYS A 255 -10.05 -8.25 1.50
C LYS A 255 -11.44 -8.80 1.85
N ALA A 256 -12.32 -7.99 2.45
CA ALA A 256 -13.68 -8.40 2.79
C ALA A 256 -14.61 -8.46 1.57
N SER A 257 -14.33 -7.68 0.51
CA SER A 257 -15.15 -7.61 -0.69
C SER A 257 -14.53 -8.32 -1.90
N THR A 258 -13.23 -8.61 -1.86
CA THR A 258 -12.50 -9.15 -3.01
C THR A 258 -11.38 -10.07 -2.57
N ARG A 259 -11.26 -11.24 -3.21
CA ARG A 259 -10.14 -12.16 -2.98
C ARG A 259 -8.91 -11.67 -3.71
N LEU A 260 -7.98 -11.10 -2.97
CA LEU A 260 -6.76 -10.50 -3.52
C LEU A 260 -5.69 -11.57 -3.78
N ARG A 261 -4.77 -11.27 -4.70
CA ARG A 261 -3.48 -11.96 -4.82
C ARG A 261 -2.47 -11.30 -3.89
N ALA A 262 -1.43 -12.08 -3.58
CA ALA A 262 -0.30 -11.62 -2.81
C ALA A 262 0.37 -10.40 -3.47
N ALA A 263 0.94 -9.54 -2.65
CA ALA A 263 1.94 -8.58 -3.08
C ALA A 263 3.02 -9.29 -3.92
N ARG A 264 3.50 -8.62 -4.98
CA ARG A 264 4.52 -9.20 -5.85
C ARG A 264 5.81 -9.46 -5.09
N SER A 265 6.16 -8.55 -4.18
CA SER A 265 7.32 -8.64 -3.29
C SER A 265 7.23 -9.81 -2.31
N LEU A 266 6.02 -10.18 -1.86
CA LEU A 266 5.79 -11.21 -0.83
C LEU A 266 5.37 -12.57 -1.41
N ALA A 267 5.08 -12.66 -2.70
CA ALA A 267 4.70 -13.91 -3.34
C ALA A 267 5.73 -15.06 -3.13
N PRO A 268 7.06 -14.84 -3.26
CA PRO A 268 8.05 -15.89 -2.99
C PRO A 268 8.03 -16.36 -1.53
N ASP A 269 7.88 -15.43 -0.58
CA ASP A 269 7.82 -15.74 0.84
C ASP A 269 6.58 -16.56 1.19
N LEU A 270 5.42 -16.21 0.63
CA LEU A 270 4.19 -16.98 0.83
C LEU A 270 4.25 -18.38 0.23
N GLN A 271 4.92 -18.53 -0.91
CA GLN A 271 5.21 -19.84 -1.48
C GLN A 271 6.09 -20.64 -0.52
N LYS A 272 7.17 -20.04 0.00
CA LYS A 272 8.07 -20.69 0.95
C LYS A 272 7.38 -21.09 2.24
N VAL A 273 6.51 -20.23 2.78
CA VAL A 273 5.66 -20.56 3.95
C VAL A 273 4.78 -21.77 3.65
N SER A 274 4.14 -21.80 2.48
CA SER A 274 3.30 -22.94 2.08
C SER A 274 4.10 -24.24 1.97
N GLU A 275 5.27 -24.20 1.34
CA GLU A 275 6.18 -25.35 1.21
C GLU A 275 6.63 -25.90 2.58
N LEU A 276 7.06 -25.01 3.48
CA LEU A 276 7.48 -25.39 4.84
C LEU A 276 6.32 -25.95 5.65
N THR A 277 5.15 -25.32 5.59
CA THR A 277 3.95 -25.82 6.26
C THR A 277 3.58 -27.21 5.76
N THR A 278 3.55 -27.45 4.44
CA THR A 278 3.27 -28.77 3.86
C THR A 278 4.29 -29.82 4.32
N LEU A 279 5.57 -29.47 4.37
CA LEU A 279 6.62 -30.37 4.85
C LEU A 279 6.42 -30.72 6.33
N TRP A 280 6.21 -29.72 7.19
CA TRP A 280 6.15 -29.93 8.64
C TRP A 280 4.88 -30.63 9.11
N ILE A 281 3.75 -30.44 8.42
CA ILE A 281 2.53 -31.20 8.75
C ILE A 281 2.60 -32.65 8.27
N ALA A 282 3.37 -32.95 7.21
CA ALA A 282 3.55 -34.32 6.73
C ALA A 282 4.22 -35.22 7.79
N ASP A 283 5.10 -34.64 8.62
CA ASP A 283 5.74 -35.32 9.76
C ASP A 283 4.77 -35.72 10.88
N ILE A 284 3.56 -35.16 10.93
CA ILE A 284 2.59 -35.46 11.98
C ILE A 284 1.79 -36.70 11.58
N GLU A 285 2.17 -37.87 12.07
CA GLU A 285 1.48 -39.14 11.77
C GLU A 285 -0.02 -39.07 12.12
N ASN A 286 -0.88 -39.36 11.13
CA ASN A 286 -2.34 -39.26 11.23
C ASN A 286 -3.07 -40.60 11.04
N HIS A 287 -2.33 -41.71 10.99
CA HIS A 287 -2.89 -43.06 10.93
C HIS A 287 -2.60 -43.80 12.23
N VAL A 288 -3.58 -44.58 12.70
CA VAL A 288 -3.38 -45.54 13.78
C VAL A 288 -3.70 -46.91 13.22
N SER A 289 -2.70 -47.79 13.14
CA SER A 289 -2.84 -49.13 12.54
C SER A 289 -3.45 -49.10 11.12
N GLY A 290 -3.09 -48.10 10.31
CA GLY A 290 -3.60 -47.93 8.94
C GLY A 290 -4.98 -47.28 8.82
N ALA A 291 -5.65 -46.95 9.92
CA ALA A 291 -6.95 -46.28 9.91
C ALA A 291 -6.82 -44.78 10.24
N HIS A 292 -7.46 -43.93 9.44
CA HIS A 292 -7.61 -42.50 9.72
C HIS A 292 -8.91 -42.23 10.49
N LEU A 293 -8.80 -41.77 11.74
CA LEU A 293 -9.96 -41.48 12.58
C LEU A 293 -10.51 -40.08 12.29
N GLN A 294 -11.64 -40.01 11.58
CA GLN A 294 -12.35 -38.75 11.35
C GLN A 294 -12.92 -38.21 12.67
N ARG A 295 -12.62 -36.96 13.03
CA ARG A 295 -13.08 -36.30 14.28
C ARG A 295 -13.97 -35.07 14.01
N PRO A 296 -15.08 -35.21 13.27
CA PRO A 296 -15.87 -34.07 12.78
C PRO A 296 -16.43 -33.18 13.90
N ALA A 297 -16.87 -33.75 15.03
CA ALA A 297 -17.38 -32.98 16.16
C ALA A 297 -16.31 -32.08 16.81
N LEU A 298 -15.06 -32.55 16.91
CA LEU A 298 -13.97 -31.75 17.45
C LEU A 298 -13.53 -30.65 16.49
N ARG A 299 -13.52 -30.94 15.18
CA ARG A 299 -13.25 -29.92 14.15
C ARG A 299 -14.32 -28.83 14.15
N HIS A 300 -15.59 -29.21 14.24
CA HIS A 300 -16.69 -28.26 14.36
C HIS A 300 -16.53 -27.36 15.60
N ARG A 301 -16.25 -27.96 16.78
CA ARG A 301 -16.01 -27.19 18.01
C ARG A 301 -14.81 -26.23 17.91
N LEU A 302 -13.73 -26.64 17.25
CA LEU A 302 -12.56 -25.79 17.01
C LEU A 302 -12.96 -24.57 16.16
N ARG A 303 -13.68 -24.79 15.05
CA ARG A 303 -14.15 -23.71 14.16
C ARG A 303 -15.12 -22.75 14.84
N THR A 304 -16.07 -23.26 15.63
CA THR A 304 -16.96 -22.40 16.43
C THR A 304 -16.16 -21.54 17.40
N SER A 305 -15.18 -22.13 18.08
CA SER A 305 -14.31 -21.40 19.01
C SER A 305 -13.44 -20.35 18.30
N LEU A 306 -13.00 -20.61 17.06
CA LEU A 306 -12.21 -19.66 16.24
C LEU A 306 -13.02 -18.43 15.81
N ALA A 307 -14.34 -18.52 15.78
CA ALA A 307 -15.21 -17.39 15.51
C ALA A 307 -15.35 -16.44 16.72
N GLU A 308 -15.16 -16.95 17.93
CA GLU A 308 -15.43 -16.24 19.19
C GLU A 308 -14.17 -15.84 19.96
N ALA A 309 -13.04 -16.52 19.70
CA ALA A 309 -11.80 -16.35 20.44
C ALA A 309 -10.59 -16.06 19.54
N ARG A 310 -9.66 -15.23 20.05
CA ARG A 310 -8.39 -14.89 19.39
C ARG A 310 -7.27 -15.91 19.64
N LEU A 311 -7.37 -16.67 20.72
CA LEU A 311 -6.40 -17.70 21.07
C LEU A 311 -7.17 -18.93 21.53
N ILE A 312 -6.87 -20.07 20.92
CA ILE A 312 -7.46 -21.34 21.28
C ILE A 312 -6.35 -22.31 21.62
N GLN A 313 -6.52 -22.95 22.77
CA GLN A 313 -5.67 -24.04 23.19
C GLN A 313 -6.40 -25.37 23.04
N ILE A 314 -5.88 -26.24 22.17
CA ILE A 314 -6.30 -27.63 22.03
C ILE A 314 -5.60 -28.43 23.13
N ARG A 315 -6.38 -28.95 24.08
CA ARG A 315 -5.91 -29.71 25.24
C ARG A 315 -6.34 -31.17 25.18
N GLY A 316 -5.59 -32.01 25.89
CA GLY A 316 -5.81 -33.45 25.97
C GLY A 316 -4.55 -34.19 26.38
N LEU A 317 -4.70 -35.44 26.84
CA LEU A 317 -3.58 -36.29 27.26
C LEU A 317 -2.56 -36.51 26.11
N PRO A 318 -1.29 -36.85 26.42
CA PRO A 318 -0.36 -37.34 25.41
C PRO A 318 -0.98 -38.47 24.57
N GLY A 319 -0.74 -38.47 23.26
CA GLY A 319 -1.34 -39.47 22.34
C GLY A 319 -2.83 -39.29 22.03
N SER A 320 -3.54 -38.29 22.59
CA SER A 320 -4.98 -38.11 22.36
C SER A 320 -5.39 -37.62 20.97
N GLY A 321 -4.43 -37.41 20.05
CA GLY A 321 -4.66 -36.94 18.68
C GLY A 321 -4.80 -35.41 18.52
N LYS A 322 -4.18 -34.60 19.39
CA LYS A 322 -4.22 -33.12 19.30
C LYS A 322 -3.57 -32.59 18.02
N SER A 323 -2.34 -33.03 17.75
CA SER A 323 -1.58 -32.65 16.56
C SER A 323 -2.25 -33.16 15.28
N VAL A 324 -2.92 -34.32 15.34
CA VAL A 324 -3.74 -34.84 14.21
C VAL A 324 -4.96 -33.95 13.94
N LEU A 325 -5.66 -33.49 14.99
CA LEU A 325 -6.77 -32.55 14.83
C LEU A 325 -6.30 -31.22 14.23
N MET A 326 -5.16 -30.70 14.70
CA MET A 326 -4.53 -29.48 14.17
C MET A 326 -4.09 -29.66 12.73
N ARG A 327 -3.35 -30.73 12.41
CA ARG A 327 -2.90 -31.08 11.05
C ARG A 327 -4.07 -31.06 10.09
N SER A 328 -5.16 -31.72 10.45
CA SER A 328 -6.34 -31.79 9.58
C SER A 328 -6.88 -30.38 9.28
N GLU A 329 -6.90 -29.49 10.28
CA GLU A 329 -7.32 -28.10 10.09
C GLU A 329 -6.35 -27.30 9.22
N VAL A 330 -5.04 -27.44 9.45
CA VAL A 330 -4.02 -26.82 8.60
C VAL A 330 -4.15 -27.29 7.15
N GLU A 331 -4.35 -28.58 6.90
CA GLU A 331 -4.57 -29.13 5.56
C GLU A 331 -5.82 -28.54 4.88
N ALA A 332 -6.89 -28.32 5.64
CA ALA A 332 -8.12 -27.71 5.12
C ALA A 332 -7.92 -26.22 4.78
N GLU A 333 -7.15 -25.49 5.58
CA GLU A 333 -6.84 -24.07 5.31
C GLU A 333 -5.83 -23.92 4.16
N LEU A 334 -4.84 -24.81 4.04
CA LEU A 334 -3.87 -24.83 2.94
C LEU A 334 -4.52 -24.98 1.56
N ALA A 335 -5.66 -25.68 1.48
CA ALA A 335 -6.42 -25.80 0.24
C ALA A 335 -6.95 -24.45 -0.28
N ASN A 336 -7.04 -23.44 0.60
CA ASN A 336 -7.57 -22.11 0.28
C ASN A 336 -6.48 -21.04 0.14
N GLY A 337 -5.24 -21.32 0.55
CA GLY A 337 -4.10 -20.41 0.42
C GLY A 337 -3.01 -20.66 1.46
N PRO A 338 -2.02 -19.76 1.58
CA PRO A 338 -0.94 -19.90 2.55
C PRO A 338 -1.44 -19.96 4.00
N VAL A 339 -0.76 -20.76 4.82
CA VAL A 339 -1.04 -20.92 6.25
C VAL A 339 0.26 -20.81 7.02
N LEU A 340 0.27 -19.99 8.07
CA LEU A 340 1.42 -19.90 8.97
C LEU A 340 1.33 -20.99 10.05
N PHE A 341 2.26 -21.94 9.99
CA PHE A 341 2.36 -23.05 10.93
C PHE A 341 3.74 -23.09 11.57
N LEU A 342 3.79 -23.23 12.89
CA LEU A 342 5.02 -23.44 13.64
C LEU A 342 4.99 -24.80 14.33
N LYS A 343 6.11 -25.51 14.26
CA LYS A 343 6.31 -26.78 14.95
C LYS A 343 7.49 -26.64 15.90
N HIS A 344 7.31 -27.02 17.16
CA HIS A 344 8.29 -26.78 18.23
C HIS A 344 9.71 -27.29 17.91
N ASP A 345 9.84 -28.40 17.20
CA ASP A 345 11.10 -29.06 16.85
C ASP A 345 11.72 -28.57 15.52
N ARG A 346 11.14 -27.52 14.93
CA ARG A 346 11.62 -26.87 13.68
C ARG A 346 12.05 -25.42 13.88
N LEU A 347 12.00 -24.92 15.12
CA LEU A 347 12.35 -23.53 15.42
C LEU A 347 13.87 -23.37 15.50
N GLU A 348 14.38 -22.28 14.93
CA GLU A 348 15.79 -21.91 14.96
C GLU A 348 15.95 -20.41 15.27
N GLY A 349 16.94 -20.06 16.10
CA GLY A 349 17.16 -18.69 16.54
C GLY A 349 16.26 -18.24 17.69
N GLY A 350 16.34 -16.96 18.05
CA GLY A 350 15.68 -16.41 19.25
C GLY A 350 14.64 -15.33 19.00
N SER A 351 14.44 -14.93 17.74
CA SER A 351 13.43 -13.95 17.33
C SER A 351 12.85 -14.32 15.97
N TRP A 352 11.68 -13.76 15.66
CA TRP A 352 11.06 -13.96 14.34
C TRP A 352 12.02 -13.62 13.20
N ALA A 353 12.76 -12.52 13.31
CA ALA A 353 13.69 -12.10 12.27
C ALA A 353 14.79 -13.14 11.99
N THR A 354 15.35 -13.73 13.04
CA THR A 354 16.37 -14.80 12.88
C THR A 354 15.77 -16.07 12.28
N PHE A 355 14.57 -16.45 12.74
CA PHE A 355 13.86 -17.63 12.27
C PHE A 355 13.42 -17.50 10.80
N ALA A 356 12.80 -16.38 10.43
CA ALA A 356 12.37 -16.10 9.07
C ALA A 356 13.55 -16.18 8.09
N LYS A 357 14.72 -15.64 8.46
CA LYS A 357 15.93 -15.74 7.66
C LYS A 357 16.43 -17.18 7.52
N ALA A 358 16.41 -17.97 8.61
CA ALA A 358 16.78 -19.39 8.57
C ALA A 358 15.84 -20.21 7.67
N CYS A 359 14.55 -19.84 7.64
CA CYS A 359 13.56 -20.41 6.72
C CYS A 359 13.70 -19.93 5.26
N GLY A 360 14.59 -18.97 4.98
CA GLY A 360 14.79 -18.39 3.65
C GLY A 360 13.74 -17.37 3.22
N LEU A 361 13.03 -16.75 4.17
CA LEU A 361 12.11 -15.65 3.89
C LEU A 361 12.88 -14.34 3.68
N SER A 362 12.43 -13.53 2.73
CA SER A 362 13.01 -12.23 2.40
C SER A 362 12.45 -11.10 3.27
N ALA A 363 11.18 -11.20 3.68
CA ALA A 363 10.47 -10.21 4.47
C ALA A 363 10.64 -10.42 5.97
N VAL A 364 11.02 -9.34 6.65
CA VAL A 364 11.31 -9.34 8.09
C VAL A 364 10.11 -8.83 8.90
N ALA A 365 9.27 -7.99 8.31
CA ALA A 365 8.15 -7.37 9.01
C ALA A 365 6.96 -8.34 9.13
N ILE A 366 6.73 -8.83 10.36
CA ILE A 366 5.65 -9.76 10.69
C ILE A 366 4.29 -9.24 10.22
N ALA A 367 4.02 -7.95 10.43
CA ALA A 367 2.71 -7.36 10.13
C ALA A 367 2.36 -7.46 8.63
N ASP A 368 3.33 -7.24 7.74
CA ASP A 368 3.10 -7.30 6.30
C ASP A 368 2.85 -8.73 5.84
N LEU A 369 3.65 -9.68 6.33
CA LEU A 369 3.44 -11.11 6.06
C LEU A 369 2.06 -11.58 6.53
N LEU A 370 1.65 -11.24 7.75
CA LEU A 370 0.35 -11.64 8.30
C LEU A 370 -0.83 -11.04 7.53
N VAL A 371 -0.71 -9.80 7.04
CA VAL A 371 -1.75 -9.18 6.21
C VAL A 371 -1.89 -9.89 4.88
N GLU A 372 -0.78 -10.20 4.22
CA GLU A 372 -0.82 -10.88 2.93
C GLU A 372 -1.31 -12.33 3.07
N ILE A 373 -0.85 -13.07 4.10
CA ILE A 373 -1.41 -14.40 4.43
C ILE A 373 -2.93 -14.30 4.63
N GLY A 374 -3.39 -13.31 5.39
CA GLY A 374 -4.82 -13.11 5.65
C GLY A 374 -5.62 -12.58 4.45
N ALA A 375 -4.97 -12.07 3.42
CA ALA A 375 -5.62 -11.57 2.20
C ALA A 375 -5.79 -12.68 1.14
N VAL A 376 -4.82 -13.60 1.07
CA VAL A 376 -4.75 -14.65 0.05
C VAL A 376 -5.20 -16.01 0.58
N GLY A 377 -5.01 -16.27 1.87
CA GLY A 377 -5.29 -17.53 2.53
C GLY A 377 -6.00 -17.35 3.86
N SER A 378 -5.53 -18.05 4.89
CA SER A 378 -6.18 -18.08 6.19
C SER A 378 -5.48 -17.16 7.18
N PRO A 379 -6.18 -16.21 7.84
CA PRO A 379 -5.60 -15.37 8.88
C PRO A 379 -5.46 -16.13 10.21
N LEU A 380 -4.91 -17.35 10.18
CA LEU A 380 -4.71 -18.22 11.34
C LEU A 380 -3.24 -18.57 11.51
N LEU A 381 -2.77 -18.49 12.75
CA LEU A 381 -1.47 -19.00 13.17
C LEU A 381 -1.66 -20.33 13.90
N PHE A 382 -1.02 -21.39 13.42
CA PHE A 382 -1.05 -22.69 14.05
C PHE A 382 0.29 -22.99 14.73
N ILE A 383 0.25 -23.48 15.97
CA ILE A 383 1.46 -23.81 16.74
C ILE A 383 1.32 -25.23 17.33
N ASP A 384 2.13 -26.16 16.87
CA ASP A 384 2.17 -27.52 17.41
C ASP A 384 3.30 -27.71 18.43
N GLY A 385 2.93 -28.24 19.61
CA GLY A 385 3.87 -28.58 20.67
C GLY A 385 4.41 -27.40 21.47
N VAL A 386 3.59 -26.37 21.69
CA VAL A 386 4.03 -25.14 22.40
C VAL A 386 4.67 -25.37 23.77
N ASP A 387 4.21 -26.37 24.52
CA ASP A 387 4.72 -26.69 25.86
C ASP A 387 6.18 -27.18 25.81
N ARG A 388 6.60 -27.64 24.62
CA ARG A 388 7.92 -28.17 24.29
C ARG A 388 8.84 -27.14 23.64
N ILE A 389 8.37 -25.92 23.39
CA ILE A 389 9.22 -24.85 22.86
C ILE A 389 10.24 -24.46 23.93
N GLU A 390 11.52 -24.64 23.59
CA GLU A 390 12.65 -24.30 24.44
C GLU A 390 12.75 -22.79 24.67
N LYS A 391 13.32 -22.39 25.82
CA LYS A 391 13.35 -20.98 26.27
C LYS A 391 13.98 -20.05 25.23
N GLU A 392 15.02 -20.52 24.56
CA GLU A 392 15.73 -19.76 23.53
C GLU A 392 14.88 -19.45 22.29
N HIS A 393 13.89 -20.29 21.95
CA HIS A 393 13.02 -20.09 20.79
C HIS A 393 11.71 -19.34 21.10
N GLN A 394 11.41 -19.06 22.37
CA GLN A 394 10.14 -18.45 22.79
C GLN A 394 9.91 -17.06 22.19
N GLY A 395 10.99 -16.31 21.93
CA GLY A 395 10.91 -14.98 21.30
C GLY A 395 10.23 -15.01 19.93
N ILE A 396 10.42 -16.08 19.15
CA ILE A 396 9.77 -16.25 17.82
C ILE A 396 8.25 -16.21 17.95
N VAL A 397 7.70 -16.98 18.90
CA VAL A 397 6.26 -17.05 19.14
C VAL A 397 5.73 -15.74 19.75
N LEU A 398 6.48 -15.14 20.68
CA LEU A 398 6.11 -13.87 21.30
C LEU A 398 6.01 -12.75 20.28
N ASP A 399 6.96 -12.65 19.35
CA ASP A 399 6.97 -11.61 18.32
C ASP A 399 5.70 -11.69 17.44
N LEU A 400 5.33 -12.90 17.01
CA LEU A 400 4.12 -13.17 16.24
C LEU A 400 2.85 -12.85 17.03
N VAL A 401 2.73 -13.42 18.24
CA VAL A 401 1.54 -13.24 19.09
C VAL A 401 1.37 -11.77 19.46
N ARG A 402 2.43 -11.06 19.85
CA ARG A 402 2.37 -9.62 20.14
C ARG A 402 1.91 -8.83 18.92
N THR A 403 2.43 -9.13 17.73
CA THR A 403 1.99 -8.47 16.50
C THR A 403 0.49 -8.71 16.23
N ILE A 404 0.02 -9.95 16.36
CA ILE A 404 -1.41 -10.30 16.22
C ILE A 404 -2.26 -9.60 17.28
N MET A 405 -1.74 -9.47 18.51
CA MET A 405 -2.47 -8.92 19.64
C MET A 405 -2.63 -7.40 19.58
N THR A 406 -1.58 -6.70 19.15
CA THR A 406 -1.50 -5.24 19.02
C THR A 406 -2.08 -4.70 17.71
N SER A 407 -2.25 -5.55 16.70
CA SER A 407 -2.84 -5.12 15.42
C SER A 407 -4.32 -4.70 15.55
N PRO A 408 -4.79 -3.72 14.75
CA PRO A 408 -6.18 -3.26 14.74
C PRO A 408 -7.20 -4.40 14.58
N PRO A 409 -8.46 -4.24 15.02
CA PRO A 409 -9.51 -5.26 14.90
C PRO A 409 -9.65 -5.93 13.53
N SER A 410 -9.41 -5.18 12.45
CA SER A 410 -9.43 -5.62 11.05
C SER A 410 -8.30 -6.60 10.67
N PHE A 411 -7.23 -6.70 11.48
CA PHE A 411 -6.15 -7.70 11.37
C PHE A 411 -6.45 -9.01 12.10
N ARG A 412 -7.46 -9.05 12.96
CA ARG A 412 -7.60 -10.12 13.95
C ARG A 412 -8.24 -11.36 13.35
N ARG A 413 -7.49 -12.48 13.23
CA ARG A 413 -7.99 -13.84 13.51
C ARG A 413 -6.89 -14.73 14.10
N GLY A 414 -7.34 -15.76 14.81
CA GLY A 414 -6.70 -16.27 16.01
C GLY A 414 -5.55 -17.25 15.84
N ALA A 415 -4.85 -17.49 16.95
CA ALA A 415 -3.88 -18.56 17.05
C ALA A 415 -4.54 -19.83 17.59
N ALA A 416 -4.33 -20.96 16.94
CA ALA A 416 -4.72 -22.28 17.42
C ALA A 416 -3.48 -23.06 17.81
N GLN A 417 -3.47 -23.59 19.02
CA GLN A 417 -2.25 -24.17 19.58
C GLN A 417 -2.52 -25.49 20.28
N ALA A 418 -1.71 -26.51 20.00
CA ALA A 418 -1.78 -27.79 20.70
C ALA A 418 -0.79 -27.80 21.87
N ALA A 419 -1.29 -28.07 23.09
CA ALA A 419 -0.43 -28.15 24.27
C ALA A 419 -0.80 -29.30 25.21
N GLN A 420 0.17 -29.75 26.01
CA GLN A 420 -0.03 -30.76 27.05
C GLN A 420 -0.38 -30.17 28.43
N GLU A 421 0.12 -28.97 28.77
CA GLU A 421 0.00 -28.39 30.13
C GLU A 421 -0.55 -26.95 30.17
N ARG A 422 -0.98 -26.50 31.37
CA ARG A 422 -1.67 -25.20 31.62
C ARG A 422 -0.72 -24.00 31.81
N GLU A 423 0.50 -24.21 32.28
CA GLU A 423 1.22 -23.19 33.06
C GLU A 423 2.14 -22.27 32.22
N LYS A 424 2.92 -22.81 31.26
CA LYS A 424 3.76 -21.99 30.37
C LYS A 424 2.98 -21.00 29.48
N LEU A 425 1.69 -21.27 29.27
CA LEU A 425 0.84 -20.55 28.32
C LEU A 425 0.17 -19.29 28.86
N ARG A 426 -0.08 -19.24 30.18
CA ARG A 426 -0.55 -18.02 30.81
C ARG A 426 0.48 -16.90 30.61
N ASN A 427 1.77 -17.25 30.73
CA ASN A 427 2.89 -16.32 30.57
C ASN A 427 2.94 -15.68 29.19
N PHE A 428 2.80 -16.43 28.08
CA PHE A 428 2.78 -15.82 26.73
C PHE A 428 1.63 -14.84 26.52
N ALA A 429 0.43 -15.14 27.03
CA ALA A 429 -0.72 -14.25 26.92
C ALA A 429 -0.60 -13.03 27.85
N THR A 430 -0.14 -13.21 29.09
CA THR A 430 0.04 -12.11 30.06
C THR A 430 1.25 -11.22 29.76
N GLU A 431 2.33 -11.76 29.20
CA GLU A 431 3.53 -10.99 28.76
C GLU A 431 3.32 -10.26 27.42
N SER A 432 2.23 -10.56 26.71
CA SER A 432 1.81 -9.85 25.49
C SER A 432 0.78 -8.74 25.75
N THR A 433 0.11 -8.75 26.90
CA THR A 433 -0.88 -7.73 27.30
C THR A 433 -0.32 -6.74 28.34
N GLY A 434 0.84 -7.03 28.94
CA GLY A 434 1.59 -6.13 29.81
C GLY A 434 2.64 -5.33 29.05
N SER A 435 2.20 -4.35 28.26
CA SER A 435 3.03 -3.23 27.77
C SER A 435 2.14 -2.11 27.27
#